data_AF-A0A2R3QU00-F1
#
_entry.id   AF-A0A2R3QU00-F1
#
_cell.length_a   1.000
_cell.length_b   1.000
_cell.length_c   1.000
_cell.angle_alpha   90.00
_cell.angle_beta   90.00
_cell.angle_gamma   90.00
#
_symmetry.space_group_name_H-M   'P 1'
#
loop_
_entity.id
_entity.type
_entity.pdbx_description
1 polymer ?
#
loop_
_entity_poly.entity_id
_entity_poly.type
_entity_poly.pdbx_seq_one_letter_code
_entity_poly.pdbx_strand_id
1 'polypeptide(L)'
;MFSFLQELVGGDWLERLFVYLEERGVKVKYSIILPSYNGGEYLKSCVSSIISQDYENYELIISDDHSVDSTVSYLQTISSNSKIRIISPSERLSMAEHWEWALSHAAGEWLIFVGQDDALQPYFFSLAENLTNFASDQGIRSIMSERAYFFWDGCQVIYGDVSVSYIASPKVRVLNSALESAKALLGVVDYFELPQMYTTSLFHRDLLEEAKKKQNGKVFSCHPQDANLAAIACSLEPRFLKSYIPLGWVGSSPKSAGMAVAATDDTLEGASVLKELKVDYEEKIKKSKLRYNSRAGDFGLSDLPIYFWQALIETSSLRSQWINKVLNSRVFGMIFFSLLLIRTWRPKSKKKKMLAGIIYANGLNPKALIPVCILMVFLVLICKGGFLVYRVFRKLCSILFGRKVVSLRINRSEFPDILPEDASKKVSKIISPYLRYLNV
;
A
#
# COMPACT_ATOMS: atom_id res chain seq x y z
N MET A 1 10.46 -44.08 -27.06
CA MET A 1 9.49 -43.59 -26.05
C MET A 1 8.68 -42.40 -26.56
N PHE A 2 9.32 -41.35 -27.09
CA PHE A 2 8.63 -40.19 -27.71
C PHE A 2 7.82 -40.54 -28.97
N SER A 3 8.37 -41.37 -29.86
CA SER A 3 7.66 -41.86 -31.06
C SER A 3 6.49 -42.78 -30.73
N PHE A 4 6.63 -43.60 -29.68
CA PHE A 4 5.60 -44.54 -29.20
C PHE A 4 4.37 -43.83 -28.61
N LEU A 5 4.57 -42.65 -27.99
CA LEU A 5 3.47 -41.83 -27.47
C LEU A 5 2.73 -41.06 -28.57
N GLN A 6 3.39 -40.75 -29.70
CA GLN A 6 2.74 -40.10 -30.85
C GLN A 6 1.77 -41.02 -31.59
N GLU A 7 2.09 -42.32 -31.70
CA GLU A 7 1.21 -43.30 -32.36
C GLU A 7 -0.04 -43.64 -31.54
N LEU A 8 0.00 -43.52 -30.21
CA LEU A 8 -1.07 -43.99 -29.32
C LEU A 8 -2.22 -42.97 -29.12
N VAL A 9 -1.99 -41.68 -29.37
CA VAL A 9 -2.93 -40.61 -28.92
C VAL A 9 -3.42 -39.70 -30.07
N GLY A 10 -2.91 -39.86 -31.29
CA GLY A 10 -3.32 -39.05 -32.45
C GLY A 10 -2.74 -37.63 -32.43
N GLY A 11 -2.50 -37.07 -33.63
CA GLY A 11 -1.67 -35.89 -33.90
C GLY A 11 -2.11 -34.52 -33.33
N ASP A 12 -2.99 -34.50 -32.34
CA ASP A 12 -3.59 -33.30 -31.74
C ASP A 12 -3.52 -33.32 -30.20
N TRP A 13 -2.81 -34.29 -29.61
CA TRP A 13 -2.74 -34.43 -28.16
C TRP A 13 -1.97 -33.30 -27.47
N LEU A 14 -1.01 -32.65 -28.14
CA LEU A 14 -0.31 -31.48 -27.61
C LEU A 14 -1.24 -30.26 -27.53
N GLU A 15 -2.04 -30.01 -28.56
CA GLU A 15 -3.00 -28.91 -28.57
C GLU A 15 -4.11 -29.15 -27.55
N ARG A 16 -4.60 -30.40 -27.43
CA ARG A 16 -5.54 -30.79 -26.37
C ARG A 16 -4.93 -30.78 -24.99
N LEU A 17 -3.66 -31.11 -24.83
CA LEU A 17 -2.95 -30.97 -23.56
C LEU A 17 -2.74 -29.50 -23.23
N PHE A 18 -2.44 -28.63 -24.21
CA PHE A 18 -2.37 -27.18 -24.02
C PHE A 18 -3.72 -26.59 -23.64
N VAL A 19 -4.80 -26.94 -24.33
CA VAL A 19 -6.18 -26.53 -23.98
C VAL A 19 -6.59 -27.11 -22.62
N TYR A 20 -6.28 -28.38 -22.33
CA TYR A 20 -6.56 -29.00 -21.04
C TYR A 20 -5.72 -28.40 -19.89
N LEU A 21 -4.48 -27.97 -20.16
CA LEU A 21 -3.61 -27.26 -19.22
C LEU A 21 -3.95 -25.76 -19.12
N GLU A 22 -4.55 -25.13 -20.13
CA GLU A 22 -5.12 -23.77 -20.06
C GLU A 22 -6.44 -23.77 -19.29
N GLU A 23 -7.35 -24.70 -19.60
CA GLU A 23 -8.64 -24.88 -18.93
C GLU A 23 -8.48 -25.36 -17.48
N ARG A 24 -7.43 -26.14 -17.19
CA ARG A 24 -7.03 -26.52 -15.82
C ARG A 24 -5.77 -25.82 -15.35
N GLY A 25 -5.47 -24.63 -15.89
CA GLY A 25 -4.30 -23.83 -15.52
C GLY A 25 -3.98 -24.05 -14.05
N VAL A 26 -2.77 -24.52 -13.75
CA VAL A 26 -2.24 -24.40 -12.40
C VAL A 26 -2.16 -22.89 -12.18
N LYS A 27 -3.30 -22.30 -11.82
CA LYS A 27 -3.51 -20.88 -11.77
C LYS A 27 -2.79 -20.48 -10.52
N VAL A 28 -1.61 -19.88 -10.73
CA VAL A 28 -0.83 -19.28 -9.67
C VAL A 28 -1.80 -18.48 -8.81
N LYS A 29 -1.95 -18.82 -7.53
CA LYS A 29 -2.98 -18.15 -6.71
C LYS A 29 -2.49 -16.77 -6.29
N TYR A 30 -1.22 -16.65 -5.92
CA TYR A 30 -0.63 -15.37 -5.50
C TYR A 30 0.58 -14.98 -6.35
N SER A 31 0.59 -13.76 -6.88
CA SER A 31 1.82 -13.10 -7.35
C SER A 31 2.31 -12.12 -6.31
N ILE A 32 3.51 -12.38 -5.79
CA ILE A 32 4.23 -11.45 -4.93
C ILE A 32 5.21 -10.69 -5.81
N ILE A 33 5.01 -9.38 -5.95
CA ILE A 33 5.78 -8.54 -6.86
C ILE A 33 6.69 -7.64 -6.02
N LEU A 34 8.00 -7.71 -6.25
CA LEU A 34 9.01 -7.00 -5.49
C LEU A 34 9.87 -6.15 -6.44
N PRO A 35 9.45 -4.91 -6.75
CA PRO A 35 10.31 -3.94 -7.41
C PRO A 35 11.45 -3.53 -6.48
N SER A 36 12.70 -3.67 -6.93
CA SER A 36 13.90 -3.36 -6.16
C SER A 36 14.86 -2.46 -6.93
N TYR A 37 15.53 -1.57 -6.19
CA TYR A 37 16.65 -0.76 -6.67
C TYR A 37 17.53 -0.42 -5.47
N ASN A 38 18.79 -0.85 -5.53
CA ASN A 38 19.78 -0.71 -4.47
C ASN A 38 19.26 -1.15 -3.09
N GLY A 39 18.62 -2.32 -3.03
CA GLY A 39 17.93 -2.87 -1.87
C GLY A 39 18.76 -3.78 -0.97
N GLY A 40 20.06 -3.96 -1.24
CA GLY A 40 20.84 -5.11 -0.77
C GLY A 40 20.77 -5.40 0.74
N GLU A 41 20.79 -4.37 1.58
CA GLU A 41 20.73 -4.51 3.04
C GLU A 41 19.43 -5.15 3.54
N TYR A 42 18.30 -4.86 2.89
CA TYR A 42 16.97 -5.23 3.36
C TYR A 42 16.36 -6.39 2.56
N LEU A 43 16.71 -6.47 1.28
CA LEU A 43 16.11 -7.41 0.32
C LEU A 43 16.22 -8.86 0.78
N LYS A 44 17.32 -9.22 1.44
CA LYS A 44 17.52 -10.58 1.96
C LYS A 44 16.45 -10.98 2.97
N SER A 45 16.15 -10.11 3.94
CA SER A 45 15.11 -10.39 4.93
C SER A 45 13.71 -10.42 4.31
N CYS A 46 13.44 -9.50 3.38
CA CYS A 46 12.19 -9.49 2.64
C CYS A 46 11.96 -10.82 1.89
N VAL A 47 12.92 -11.25 1.06
CA VAL A 47 12.83 -12.50 0.29
C VAL A 47 12.74 -13.72 1.21
N SER A 48 13.54 -13.76 2.27
CA SER A 48 13.52 -14.83 3.29
C SER A 48 12.13 -14.99 3.92
N SER A 49 11.45 -13.87 4.24
CA SER A 49 10.09 -13.90 4.79
C SER A 49 9.04 -14.53 3.86
N ILE A 50 9.29 -14.49 2.55
CA ILE A 50 8.39 -15.03 1.53
C ILE A 50 8.68 -16.53 1.31
N ILE A 51 9.94 -16.88 1.04
CA ILE A 51 10.31 -18.23 0.59
C ILE A 51 10.43 -19.27 1.71
N SER A 52 10.48 -18.83 2.97
CA SER A 52 10.53 -19.72 4.14
C SER A 52 9.18 -20.30 4.53
N GLN A 53 8.10 -19.88 3.88
CA GLN A 53 6.74 -20.34 4.17
C GLN A 53 6.42 -21.60 3.35
N ASP A 54 5.75 -22.56 3.98
CA ASP A 54 5.29 -23.81 3.36
C ASP A 54 4.00 -23.59 2.58
N TYR A 55 4.12 -23.03 1.37
CA TYR A 55 3.03 -22.82 0.42
C TYR A 55 3.54 -23.00 -1.01
N GLU A 56 2.75 -23.64 -1.88
CA GLU A 56 3.21 -23.98 -3.24
C GLU A 56 2.61 -23.09 -4.33
N ASN A 57 1.37 -22.61 -4.17
CA ASN A 57 0.64 -21.98 -5.26
C ASN A 57 0.91 -20.46 -5.39
N TYR A 58 2.18 -20.07 -5.45
CA TYR A 58 2.58 -18.67 -5.60
C TYR A 58 3.80 -18.51 -6.51
N GLU A 59 3.97 -17.30 -7.04
CA GLU A 59 5.22 -16.87 -7.68
C GLU A 59 5.78 -15.64 -6.96
N LEU A 60 7.11 -15.56 -6.84
CA LEU A 60 7.81 -14.35 -6.41
C LEU A 60 8.53 -13.72 -7.61
N ILE A 61 8.13 -12.51 -7.98
CA ILE A 61 8.74 -11.74 -9.07
C ILE A 61 9.60 -10.66 -8.44
N ILE A 62 10.92 -10.76 -8.59
CA ILE A 62 11.85 -9.72 -8.16
C ILE A 62 12.28 -8.95 -9.39
N SER A 63 11.88 -7.67 -9.45
CA SER A 63 12.18 -6.78 -10.57
C SER A 63 13.28 -5.82 -10.18
N ASP A 64 14.52 -6.08 -10.60
CA ASP A 64 15.67 -5.23 -10.30
C ASP A 64 15.82 -4.12 -11.34
N ASP A 65 15.81 -2.85 -10.93
CA ASP A 65 15.93 -1.69 -11.84
C ASP A 65 17.39 -1.24 -12.01
N HIS A 66 18.26 -2.18 -12.40
CA HIS A 66 19.70 -1.95 -12.56
C HIS A 66 20.41 -1.52 -11.27
N SER A 67 20.29 -2.32 -10.20
CA SER A 67 21.05 -2.07 -8.98
C SER A 67 22.55 -2.12 -9.23
N VAL A 68 23.30 -1.31 -8.47
CA VAL A 68 24.78 -1.25 -8.53
C VAL A 68 25.43 -1.57 -7.19
N ASP A 69 24.63 -1.92 -6.17
CA ASP A 69 25.09 -2.33 -4.86
C ASP A 69 25.06 -3.86 -4.68
N SER A 70 25.11 -4.33 -3.43
CA SER A 70 25.07 -5.74 -3.06
C SER A 70 23.77 -6.47 -3.43
N THR A 71 22.76 -5.77 -3.95
CA THR A 71 21.54 -6.40 -4.50
C THR A 71 21.88 -7.41 -5.59
N VAL A 72 22.76 -7.06 -6.52
CA VAL A 72 23.08 -7.89 -7.69
C VAL A 72 23.69 -9.22 -7.27
N SER A 73 24.66 -9.18 -6.35
CA SER A 73 25.31 -10.40 -5.86
C SER A 73 24.31 -11.28 -5.08
N TYR A 74 23.43 -10.69 -4.27
CA TYR A 74 22.39 -11.44 -3.57
C TYR A 74 21.41 -12.13 -4.53
N LEU A 75 20.91 -11.41 -5.55
CA LEU A 75 20.01 -11.96 -6.56
C LEU A 75 20.62 -13.17 -7.28
N GLN A 76 21.91 -13.14 -7.59
CA GLN A 76 22.61 -14.30 -8.17
C GLN A 76 22.54 -15.53 -7.26
N THR A 77 22.66 -15.36 -5.94
CA THR A 77 22.62 -16.49 -4.99
C THR A 77 21.27 -17.21 -4.91
N ILE A 78 20.19 -16.53 -5.26
CA ILE A 78 18.81 -17.06 -5.17
C ILE A 78 18.19 -17.37 -6.53
N SER A 79 18.91 -17.11 -7.63
CA SER A 79 18.44 -17.25 -9.01
C SER A 79 18.03 -18.67 -9.41
N SER A 80 18.52 -19.69 -8.71
CA SER A 80 18.20 -21.11 -8.95
C SER A 80 16.91 -21.58 -8.27
N ASN A 81 16.28 -20.75 -7.43
CA ASN A 81 15.04 -21.11 -6.76
C ASN A 81 13.86 -21.06 -7.74
N SER A 82 13.18 -22.20 -7.94
CA SER A 82 12.09 -22.34 -8.92
C SER A 82 10.86 -21.47 -8.63
N LYS A 83 10.67 -21.00 -7.40
CA LYS A 83 9.58 -20.09 -7.02
C LYS A 83 9.90 -18.61 -7.27
N ILE A 84 11.15 -18.30 -7.63
CA ILE A 84 11.63 -16.92 -7.82
C ILE A 84 11.90 -16.67 -9.29
N ARG A 85 11.30 -15.61 -9.83
CA ARG A 85 11.63 -15.08 -11.16
C ARG A 85 12.27 -13.71 -11.00
N ILE A 86 13.56 -13.65 -11.28
CA ILE A 86 14.34 -12.41 -11.27
C ILE A 86 14.26 -11.82 -12.69
N ILE A 87 13.77 -10.60 -12.79
CA ILE A 87 13.59 -9.88 -14.05
C ILE A 87 14.23 -8.49 -13.94
N SER A 88 14.69 -7.96 -15.06
CA SER A 88 15.22 -6.60 -15.15
C SER A 88 14.70 -5.96 -16.43
N PRO A 89 14.26 -4.69 -16.41
CA PRO A 89 13.96 -3.98 -17.64
C PRO A 89 15.24 -3.81 -18.47
N SER A 90 15.08 -3.45 -19.75
CA SER A 90 16.21 -3.20 -20.66
C SER A 90 16.97 -1.92 -20.34
N GLU A 91 16.30 -0.98 -19.67
CA GLU A 91 16.85 0.29 -19.21
C GLU A 91 16.22 0.68 -17.88
N ARG A 92 16.87 1.59 -17.16
CA ARG A 92 16.38 2.09 -15.87
C ARG A 92 15.07 2.87 -16.05
N LEU A 93 14.05 2.50 -15.30
CA LEU A 93 12.70 3.06 -15.40
C LEU A 93 12.42 4.09 -14.30
N SER A 94 11.40 4.94 -14.49
CA SER A 94 10.85 5.68 -13.35
C SER A 94 10.08 4.74 -12.42
N MET A 95 9.85 5.14 -11.16
CA MET A 95 9.19 4.27 -10.18
C MET A 95 7.82 3.73 -10.66
N ALA A 96 6.98 4.58 -11.25
CA ALA A 96 5.68 4.14 -11.75
C ALA A 96 5.81 3.19 -12.96
N GLU A 97 6.75 3.47 -13.87
CA GLU A 97 7.02 2.61 -15.03
C GLU A 97 7.59 1.25 -14.58
N HIS A 98 8.46 1.23 -13.58
CA HIS A 98 9.02 0.02 -13.01
C HIS A 98 7.96 -0.85 -12.34
N TRP A 99 7.03 -0.25 -11.59
CA TRP A 99 5.91 -0.97 -10.98
C TRP A 99 4.93 -1.51 -12.01
N GLU A 100 4.57 -0.71 -13.03
CA GLU A 100 3.71 -1.16 -14.14
C GLU A 100 4.38 -2.31 -14.92
N TRP A 101 5.68 -2.20 -15.18
CA TRP A 101 6.46 -3.21 -15.88
C TRP A 101 6.56 -4.50 -15.06
N ALA A 102 6.89 -4.42 -13.77
CA ALA A 102 6.93 -5.58 -12.88
C ALA A 102 5.55 -6.26 -12.78
N LEU A 103 4.48 -5.47 -12.66
CA LEU A 103 3.10 -5.96 -12.64
C LEU A 103 2.73 -6.72 -13.91
N SER A 104 3.20 -6.27 -15.08
CA SER A 104 2.89 -6.91 -16.37
C SER A 104 3.41 -8.36 -16.50
N HIS A 105 4.35 -8.77 -15.64
CA HIS A 105 4.88 -10.13 -15.62
C HIS A 105 4.08 -11.06 -14.68
N ALA A 106 3.26 -10.52 -13.79
CA ALA A 106 2.52 -11.31 -12.82
C ALA A 106 1.40 -12.12 -13.48
N ALA A 107 1.28 -13.41 -13.14
CA ALA A 107 0.28 -14.36 -13.66
C ALA A 107 -0.76 -14.81 -12.61
N GLY A 108 -0.54 -14.49 -11.34
CA GLY A 108 -1.36 -14.92 -10.21
C GLY A 108 -2.77 -14.30 -10.14
N GLU A 109 -3.69 -15.01 -9.51
CA GLU A 109 -5.07 -14.56 -9.31
C GLU A 109 -5.16 -13.35 -8.38
N TRP A 110 -4.43 -13.40 -7.26
CA TRP A 110 -4.33 -12.34 -6.27
C TRP A 110 -2.93 -11.77 -6.29
N LEU A 111 -2.83 -10.45 -6.25
CA LEU A 111 -1.55 -9.74 -6.41
C LEU A 111 -1.27 -8.86 -5.20
N ILE A 112 0.02 -8.78 -4.86
CA ILE A 112 0.54 -7.94 -3.79
C ILE A 112 1.93 -7.42 -4.20
N PHE A 113 2.13 -6.12 -4.05
CA PHE A 113 3.47 -5.54 -4.03
C PHE A 113 4.09 -5.68 -2.65
N VAL A 114 5.39 -5.93 -2.60
CA VAL A 114 6.17 -5.93 -1.36
C VAL A 114 7.42 -5.08 -1.58
N GLY A 115 7.70 -4.16 -0.66
CA GLY A 115 8.93 -3.37 -0.67
C GLY A 115 10.15 -4.21 -0.31
N GLN A 116 11.31 -3.83 -0.84
CA GLN A 116 12.58 -4.48 -0.50
C GLN A 116 12.93 -4.40 1.00
N ASP A 117 12.34 -3.46 1.73
CA ASP A 117 12.47 -3.27 3.18
C ASP A 117 11.26 -3.71 4.01
N ASP A 118 10.24 -4.27 3.35
CA ASP A 118 9.09 -4.90 3.98
C ASP A 118 9.34 -6.40 4.25
N ALA A 119 8.37 -7.07 4.86
CA ALA A 119 8.36 -8.53 4.97
C ALA A 119 6.91 -9.06 5.02
N LEU A 120 6.68 -10.31 4.62
CA LEU A 120 5.40 -10.97 4.86
C LEU A 120 5.37 -11.59 6.26
N GLN A 121 4.18 -11.69 6.86
CA GLN A 121 4.02 -12.41 8.12
C GLN A 121 4.22 -13.91 7.88
N PRO A 122 4.71 -14.68 8.87
CA PRO A 122 4.94 -16.12 8.73
C PRO A 122 3.66 -16.94 8.54
N TYR A 123 2.50 -16.31 8.77
CA TYR A 123 1.17 -16.87 8.54
C TYR A 123 0.47 -16.24 7.33
N PHE A 124 1.21 -15.52 6.47
CA PHE A 124 0.63 -14.75 5.36
C PHE A 124 -0.25 -15.63 4.48
N PHE A 125 0.25 -16.76 3.98
CA PHE A 125 -0.50 -17.58 3.05
C PHE A 125 -1.76 -18.20 3.68
N SER A 126 -1.69 -18.66 4.93
CA SER A 126 -2.88 -19.21 5.61
C SER A 126 -3.95 -18.15 5.86
N LEU A 127 -3.55 -16.93 6.23
CA LEU A 127 -4.49 -15.82 6.36
C LEU A 127 -5.02 -15.37 5.00
N ALA A 128 -4.17 -15.29 3.98
CA ALA A 128 -4.55 -14.91 2.62
C ALA A 128 -5.57 -15.89 2.03
N GLU A 129 -5.40 -17.21 2.24
CA GLU A 129 -6.39 -18.23 1.85
C GLU A 129 -7.77 -17.93 2.44
N ASN A 130 -7.84 -17.75 3.76
CA ASN A 130 -9.11 -17.48 4.44
C ASN A 130 -9.76 -16.18 3.95
N LEU A 131 -8.96 -15.12 3.78
CA LEU A 131 -9.46 -13.82 3.34
C LEU A 131 -9.91 -13.84 1.87
N THR A 132 -9.14 -14.45 0.98
CA THR A 132 -9.46 -14.50 -0.46
C THR A 132 -10.64 -15.42 -0.75
N ASN A 133 -10.78 -16.55 -0.05
CA ASN A 133 -11.95 -17.41 -0.16
C ASN A 133 -13.21 -16.66 0.29
N PHE A 134 -13.19 -16.03 1.47
CA PHE A 134 -14.31 -15.21 1.95
C PHE A 134 -14.63 -14.04 1.01
N ALA A 135 -13.59 -13.36 0.51
CA ALA A 135 -13.77 -12.25 -0.42
C ALA A 135 -14.43 -12.73 -1.73
N SER A 136 -13.98 -13.86 -2.27
CA SER A 136 -14.53 -14.46 -3.49
C SER A 136 -15.99 -14.87 -3.33
N ASP A 137 -16.36 -15.49 -2.19
CA ASP A 137 -17.76 -15.82 -1.87
C ASP A 137 -18.67 -14.59 -1.80
N GLN A 138 -18.09 -13.43 -1.47
CA GLN A 138 -18.78 -12.15 -1.43
C GLN A 138 -18.61 -11.33 -2.73
N GLY A 139 -17.92 -11.84 -3.74
CA GLY A 139 -17.59 -11.09 -4.95
C GLY A 139 -16.80 -9.80 -4.68
N ILE A 140 -15.95 -9.80 -3.65
CA ILE A 140 -15.09 -8.68 -3.26
C ILE A 140 -13.72 -8.90 -3.90
N ARG A 141 -13.23 -7.93 -4.67
CA ARG A 141 -11.94 -8.05 -5.39
C ARG A 141 -10.77 -7.31 -4.74
N SER A 142 -11.00 -6.65 -3.60
CA SER A 142 -9.97 -5.93 -2.86
C SER A 142 -10.01 -6.24 -1.36
N ILE A 143 -8.83 -6.55 -0.82
CA ILE A 143 -8.61 -6.91 0.58
C ILE A 143 -7.52 -6.00 1.13
N MET A 144 -7.67 -5.59 2.37
CA MET A 144 -6.63 -4.92 3.15
C MET A 144 -6.55 -5.46 4.56
N SER A 145 -5.44 -5.19 5.23
CA SER A 145 -5.16 -5.59 6.60
C SER A 145 -4.63 -4.41 7.42
N GLU A 146 -4.71 -4.53 8.75
CA GLU A 146 -4.00 -3.62 9.66
C GLU A 146 -2.49 -3.65 9.40
N ARG A 147 -1.82 -2.56 9.75
CA ARG A 147 -0.38 -2.42 9.55
C ARG A 147 0.38 -2.91 10.77
N ALA A 148 1.32 -3.81 10.54
CA ALA A 148 2.41 -4.06 11.47
C ALA A 148 3.63 -3.31 10.98
N TYR A 149 4.39 -2.67 11.87
CA TYR A 149 5.53 -1.85 11.49
C TYR A 149 6.82 -2.47 11.97
N PHE A 150 7.82 -2.41 11.09
CA PHE A 150 9.21 -2.69 11.41
C PHE A 150 10.06 -1.47 11.03
N PHE A 151 10.74 -0.88 12.00
CA PHE A 151 11.57 0.31 11.80
C PHE A 151 13.03 -0.08 11.87
N TRP A 152 13.66 -0.14 10.69
CA TRP A 152 15.08 -0.48 10.53
C TRP A 152 15.97 0.53 11.26
N ASP A 153 17.24 0.15 11.41
CA ASP A 153 18.25 1.05 11.94
C ASP A 153 18.41 2.29 11.03
N GLY A 154 18.71 3.44 11.62
CA GLY A 154 18.74 4.74 10.96
C GLY A 154 17.40 5.49 10.91
N CYS A 155 16.28 4.87 11.30
CA CYS A 155 14.96 5.53 11.34
C CYS A 155 14.61 6.18 12.69
N GLN A 156 15.53 6.17 13.67
CA GLN A 156 15.32 6.70 15.02
C GLN A 156 14.93 8.18 15.04
N VAL A 157 15.43 8.94 14.06
CA VAL A 157 15.12 10.36 13.89
C VAL A 157 13.61 10.60 13.78
N ILE A 158 12.87 9.65 13.19
CA ILE A 158 11.42 9.78 12.95
C ILE A 158 10.62 8.97 13.97
N TYR A 159 11.04 7.74 14.25
CA TYR A 159 10.23 6.79 15.05
C TYR A 159 10.73 6.59 16.49
N GLY A 160 11.75 7.33 16.91
CA GLY A 160 12.36 7.18 18.24
C GLY A 160 12.97 5.80 18.43
N ASP A 161 12.95 5.26 19.65
CA ASP A 161 13.58 3.98 20.00
C ASP A 161 12.78 2.72 19.60
N VAL A 162 11.61 2.86 18.97
CA VAL A 162 10.78 1.70 18.59
C VAL A 162 11.32 1.00 17.35
N SER A 163 11.57 -0.30 17.41
CA SER A 163 11.88 -1.15 16.24
C SER A 163 10.68 -1.93 15.72
N VAL A 164 9.76 -2.34 16.59
CA VAL A 164 8.59 -3.14 16.20
C VAL A 164 7.34 -2.57 16.82
N SER A 165 6.29 -2.42 16.01
CA SER A 165 4.94 -2.08 16.48
C SER A 165 3.92 -2.96 15.78
N TYR A 166 3.34 -3.88 16.51
CA TYR A 166 2.36 -4.84 16.01
C TYR A 166 1.08 -4.74 16.83
N ILE A 167 -0.04 -4.52 16.16
CA ILE A 167 -1.37 -4.53 16.77
C ILE A 167 -2.27 -5.41 15.90
N ALA A 168 -2.98 -6.34 16.53
CA ALA A 168 -3.93 -7.18 15.83
C ALA A 168 -5.18 -7.45 16.66
N SER A 169 -6.27 -7.77 15.99
CA SER A 169 -7.44 -8.41 16.61
C SER A 169 -8.04 -9.43 15.64
N PRO A 170 -8.60 -10.54 16.14
CA PRO A 170 -9.20 -11.61 15.32
C PRO A 170 -10.56 -11.15 14.77
N LYS A 171 -10.52 -10.17 13.87
CA LYS A 171 -11.70 -9.53 13.32
C LYS A 171 -11.51 -9.31 11.84
N VAL A 172 -12.58 -9.53 11.09
CA VAL A 172 -12.68 -9.15 9.69
C VAL A 172 -13.95 -8.30 9.52
N ARG A 173 -13.94 -7.33 8.60
CA ARG A 173 -15.11 -6.52 8.25
C ARG A 173 -15.16 -6.25 6.77
N VAL A 174 -16.36 -6.26 6.22
CA VAL A 174 -16.65 -5.63 4.93
C VAL A 174 -16.93 -4.15 5.18
N LEU A 175 -16.18 -3.27 4.52
CA LEU A 175 -16.29 -1.81 4.64
C LEU A 175 -16.78 -1.20 3.33
N ASN A 176 -17.47 -0.06 3.43
CA ASN A 176 -17.99 0.66 2.28
C ASN A 176 -16.92 1.62 1.72
N SER A 177 -16.56 1.45 0.45
CA SER A 177 -15.47 2.20 -0.18
C SER A 177 -15.73 3.71 -0.24
N ALA A 178 -16.96 4.12 -0.53
CA ALA A 178 -17.32 5.54 -0.63
C ALA A 178 -17.22 6.23 0.74
N LEU A 179 -17.68 5.58 1.80
CA LEU A 179 -17.60 6.09 3.16
C LEU A 179 -16.15 6.21 3.64
N GLU A 180 -15.33 5.17 3.45
CA GLU A 180 -13.93 5.21 3.88
C GLU A 180 -13.11 6.19 3.04
N SER A 181 -13.38 6.29 1.72
CA SER A 181 -12.77 7.32 0.86
C SER A 181 -13.12 8.74 1.29
N ALA A 182 -14.38 8.98 1.68
CA ALA A 182 -14.79 10.29 2.19
C ALA A 182 -14.04 10.63 3.49
N LYS A 183 -13.86 9.67 4.40
CA LYS A 183 -13.06 9.89 5.62
C LYS A 183 -11.60 10.22 5.27
N ALA A 184 -11.00 9.52 4.30
CA ALA A 184 -9.64 9.79 3.86
C ALA A 184 -9.49 11.20 3.25
N LEU A 185 -10.41 11.60 2.36
CA LEU A 185 -10.42 12.94 1.77
C LEU A 185 -10.60 14.05 2.80
N LEU A 186 -11.40 13.81 3.84
CA LEU A 186 -11.64 14.78 4.90
C LEU A 186 -10.54 14.74 5.99
N GLY A 187 -9.52 13.88 5.82
CA GLY A 187 -8.43 13.70 6.77
C GLY A 187 -8.86 13.12 8.13
N VAL A 188 -9.99 12.41 8.17
CA VAL A 188 -10.48 11.70 9.36
C VAL A 188 -9.67 10.42 9.60
N VAL A 189 -9.28 9.76 8.51
CA VAL A 189 -8.32 8.65 8.47
C VAL A 189 -7.28 8.94 7.41
N ASP A 190 -6.14 8.27 7.46
CA ASP A 190 -5.18 8.33 6.36
C ASP A 190 -5.62 7.38 5.25
N TYR A 191 -5.28 7.68 3.99
CA TYR A 191 -5.57 6.74 2.88
C TYR A 191 -4.80 5.41 3.02
N PHE A 192 -3.82 5.35 3.94
CA PHE A 192 -3.18 4.12 4.44
C PHE A 192 -4.16 3.10 5.06
N GLU A 193 -5.36 3.54 5.41
CA GLU A 193 -6.48 2.70 5.87
C GLU A 193 -7.39 2.18 4.73
N LEU A 194 -7.03 2.45 3.48
CA LEU A 194 -7.69 1.93 2.28
C LEU A 194 -6.86 0.79 1.65
N PRO A 195 -7.45 -0.05 0.77
CA PRO A 195 -6.70 -1.08 0.06
C PRO A 195 -5.68 -0.49 -0.91
N GLN A 196 -4.41 -0.91 -0.84
CA GLN A 196 -3.32 -0.31 -1.63
C GLN A 196 -2.53 -1.31 -2.48
N MET A 197 -2.90 -2.59 -2.44
CA MET A 197 -2.13 -3.70 -3.01
C MET A 197 -0.64 -3.70 -2.63
N TYR A 198 -0.28 -3.19 -1.45
CA TYR A 198 1.11 -3.06 -1.00
C TYR A 198 1.28 -3.57 0.43
N THR A 199 2.02 -4.68 0.62
CA THR A 199 2.42 -5.40 1.86
C THR A 199 1.29 -5.76 2.84
N THR A 200 0.13 -5.14 2.68
CA THR A 200 -1.00 -5.07 3.61
C THR A 200 -2.31 -5.39 2.89
N SER A 201 -2.28 -5.54 1.56
CA SER A 201 -3.47 -5.58 0.72
C SER A 201 -3.27 -6.54 -0.45
N LEU A 202 -4.35 -7.22 -0.84
CA LEU A 202 -4.41 -8.15 -1.95
C LEU A 202 -5.50 -7.69 -2.90
N PHE A 203 -5.17 -7.53 -4.19
CA PHE A 203 -6.16 -7.25 -5.23
C PHE A 203 -6.31 -8.47 -6.13
N HIS A 204 -7.53 -8.78 -6.50
CA HIS A 204 -7.80 -9.76 -7.54
C HIS A 204 -7.43 -9.18 -8.90
N ARG A 205 -6.87 -10.01 -9.79
CA ARG A 205 -6.42 -9.65 -11.14
C ARG A 205 -7.45 -8.85 -11.92
N ASP A 206 -8.70 -9.30 -11.92
CA ASP A 206 -9.79 -8.66 -12.67
C ASP A 206 -10.01 -7.19 -12.28
N LEU A 207 -9.72 -6.81 -11.03
CA LEU A 207 -9.80 -5.41 -10.61
C LEU A 207 -8.77 -4.54 -11.34
N LEU A 208 -7.55 -5.05 -11.49
CA LEU A 208 -6.47 -4.37 -12.19
C LEU A 208 -6.69 -4.35 -13.70
N GLU A 209 -7.16 -5.46 -14.28
CA GLU A 209 -7.47 -5.54 -15.71
C GLU A 209 -8.62 -4.59 -16.09
N GLU A 210 -9.66 -4.49 -15.25
CA GLU A 210 -10.73 -3.52 -15.42
C GLU A 210 -10.19 -2.08 -15.35
N ALA A 211 -9.33 -1.78 -14.36
CA ALA A 211 -8.70 -0.47 -14.21
C ALA A 211 -7.87 -0.13 -15.45
N LYS A 212 -7.03 -1.07 -15.91
CA LYS A 212 -6.18 -0.94 -17.08
C LYS A 212 -6.99 -0.67 -18.35
N LYS A 213 -8.06 -1.43 -18.56
CA LYS A 213 -9.00 -1.23 -19.69
C LYS A 213 -9.64 0.16 -19.67
N LYS A 214 -10.05 0.64 -18.51
CA LYS A 214 -10.67 1.97 -18.33
C LYS A 214 -9.66 3.13 -18.35
N GLN A 215 -8.36 2.85 -18.28
CA GLN A 215 -7.29 3.85 -18.22
C GLN A 215 -6.29 3.72 -19.38
N ASN A 216 -6.81 3.46 -20.59
CA ASN A 216 -6.01 3.42 -21.83
C ASN A 216 -4.80 2.48 -21.76
N GLY A 217 -4.98 1.32 -21.11
CA GLY A 217 -3.96 0.28 -21.05
C GLY A 217 -2.95 0.41 -19.91
N LYS A 218 -3.16 1.30 -18.92
CA LYS A 218 -2.26 1.49 -17.77
C LYS A 218 -2.98 1.33 -16.44
N VAL A 219 -2.30 0.78 -15.43
CA VAL A 219 -2.79 0.78 -14.05
C VAL A 219 -2.41 2.09 -13.36
N PHE A 220 -1.14 2.49 -13.42
CA PHE A 220 -0.65 3.69 -12.74
C PHE A 220 -0.78 4.96 -13.59
N SER A 221 -1.51 5.93 -13.06
CA SER A 221 -1.75 7.25 -13.69
C SER A 221 -1.18 8.42 -12.89
N CYS A 222 -0.81 8.23 -11.63
CA CYS A 222 -0.25 9.27 -10.80
C CYS A 222 0.69 8.70 -9.73
N HIS A 223 1.41 9.61 -9.09
CA HIS A 223 2.12 9.32 -7.84
C HIS A 223 1.30 9.82 -6.63
N PRO A 224 1.47 9.21 -5.44
CA PRO A 224 2.22 7.98 -5.21
C PRO A 224 1.40 6.75 -5.61
N GLN A 225 2.08 5.63 -5.87
CA GLN A 225 1.50 4.40 -6.42
C GLN A 225 0.46 3.78 -5.48
N ASP A 226 0.69 3.87 -4.18
CA ASP A 226 -0.21 3.40 -3.13
C ASP A 226 -1.53 4.20 -3.07
N ALA A 227 -1.47 5.52 -3.18
CA ALA A 227 -2.67 6.37 -3.30
C ALA A 227 -3.41 6.10 -4.63
N ASN A 228 -2.69 5.83 -5.72
CA ASN A 228 -3.27 5.44 -6.99
C ASN A 228 -4.06 4.12 -6.86
N LEU A 229 -3.46 3.09 -6.25
CA LEU A 229 -4.10 1.79 -6.01
C LEU A 229 -5.29 1.90 -5.06
N ALA A 230 -5.22 2.76 -4.04
CA ALA A 230 -6.37 3.09 -3.19
C ALA A 230 -7.51 3.73 -3.97
N ALA A 231 -7.21 4.66 -4.88
CA ALA A 231 -8.20 5.28 -5.74
C ALA A 231 -8.84 4.26 -6.71
N ILE A 232 -8.05 3.33 -7.26
CA ILE A 232 -8.54 2.23 -8.11
C ILE A 232 -9.52 1.36 -7.34
N ALA A 233 -9.10 0.80 -6.20
CA ALA A 233 -9.94 -0.08 -5.41
C ALA A 233 -11.24 0.60 -5.00
N CYS A 234 -11.17 1.80 -4.43
CA CYS A 234 -12.36 2.50 -3.95
C CYS A 234 -13.27 3.05 -5.07
N SER A 235 -12.76 3.21 -6.30
CA SER A 235 -13.57 3.67 -7.44
C SER A 235 -14.32 2.52 -8.11
N LEU A 236 -13.70 1.34 -8.20
CA LEU A 236 -14.25 0.18 -8.90
C LEU A 236 -15.00 -0.80 -7.98
N GLU A 237 -14.63 -0.87 -6.70
CA GLU A 237 -15.30 -1.73 -5.72
C GLU A 237 -16.20 -0.89 -4.79
N PRO A 238 -17.49 -1.24 -4.63
CA PRO A 238 -18.35 -0.56 -3.65
C PRO A 238 -17.99 -0.92 -2.21
N ARG A 239 -17.31 -2.05 -2.00
CA ARG A 239 -16.92 -2.57 -0.70
C ARG A 239 -15.60 -3.33 -0.77
N PHE A 240 -14.85 -3.32 0.33
CA PHE A 240 -13.60 -4.08 0.45
C PHE A 240 -13.54 -4.83 1.79
N LEU A 241 -12.73 -5.88 1.85
CA LEU A 241 -12.53 -6.67 3.05
C LEU A 241 -11.37 -6.10 3.88
N LYS A 242 -11.59 -5.79 5.16
CA LYS A 242 -10.55 -5.39 6.11
C LYS A 242 -10.31 -6.51 7.14
N SER A 243 -9.12 -7.08 7.12
CA SER A 243 -8.58 -7.89 8.21
C SER A 243 -7.98 -7.00 9.30
N TYR A 244 -8.26 -7.32 10.56
CA TYR A 244 -7.57 -6.69 11.68
C TYR A 244 -6.36 -7.49 12.17
N ILE A 245 -5.98 -8.55 11.43
CA ILE A 245 -4.68 -9.21 11.56
C ILE A 245 -3.81 -8.77 10.37
N PRO A 246 -2.63 -8.18 10.61
CA PRO A 246 -1.70 -7.77 9.56
C PRO A 246 -1.24 -8.93 8.67
N LEU A 247 -1.20 -8.72 7.36
CA LEU A 247 -0.65 -9.65 6.36
C LEU A 247 0.89 -9.57 6.27
N GLY A 248 1.47 -8.41 6.54
CA GLY A 248 2.89 -8.14 6.39
C GLY A 248 3.41 -7.11 7.39
N TRP A 249 4.73 -6.95 7.41
CA TRP A 249 5.46 -5.87 8.06
C TRP A 249 5.68 -4.75 7.05
N VAL A 250 5.09 -3.59 7.32
CA VAL A 250 5.42 -2.33 6.69
C VAL A 250 6.75 -1.86 7.28
N GLY A 251 7.81 -2.07 6.52
CA GLY A 251 9.16 -1.62 6.79
C GLY A 251 9.29 -0.11 6.64
N SER A 252 10.16 0.48 7.45
CA SER A 252 10.71 1.80 7.14
C SER A 252 12.19 1.76 7.41
N SER A 253 12.95 2.08 6.36
CA SER A 253 14.40 2.13 6.31
C SER A 253 14.83 3.50 5.82
N PRO A 254 16.10 3.91 6.04
CA PRO A 254 16.63 5.10 5.41
C PRO A 254 16.32 5.11 3.89
N LYS A 255 16.40 4.00 3.18
CA LYS A 255 16.13 3.97 1.72
C LYS A 255 14.64 4.03 1.32
N SER A 256 13.67 4.03 2.25
CA SER A 256 12.25 4.04 1.89
C SER A 256 11.79 5.37 1.27
N ALA A 257 10.92 5.28 0.27
CA ALA A 257 10.22 6.45 -0.29
C ALA A 257 9.43 7.23 0.78
N GLY A 258 8.78 6.53 1.72
CA GLY A 258 8.04 7.15 2.83
C GLY A 258 8.92 7.99 3.76
N MET A 259 10.16 7.54 4.00
CA MET A 259 11.15 8.30 4.79
C MET A 259 11.62 9.55 4.06
N ALA A 260 11.80 9.47 2.74
CA ALA A 260 12.10 10.63 1.90
C ALA A 260 10.96 11.67 1.90
N VAL A 261 9.69 11.24 1.97
CA VAL A 261 8.56 12.16 2.13
C VAL A 261 8.55 12.76 3.54
N ALA A 262 8.80 11.98 4.60
CA ALA A 262 8.87 12.49 5.96
C ALA A 262 10.05 13.45 6.20
N ALA A 263 11.14 13.32 5.44
CA ALA A 263 12.26 14.26 5.40
C ALA A 263 11.89 15.70 4.97
N THR A 264 10.71 15.89 4.39
CA THR A 264 10.15 17.22 4.05
C THR A 264 9.40 17.87 5.22
N ASP A 265 9.37 17.22 6.39
CA ASP A 265 9.02 17.87 7.64
C ASP A 265 10.17 18.77 8.08
N ASP A 266 9.91 20.07 8.14
CA ASP A 266 10.92 21.10 8.37
C ASP A 266 11.54 21.03 9.80
N THR A 267 11.07 20.13 10.67
CA THR A 267 11.68 19.82 11.98
C THR A 267 12.75 18.74 11.90
N LEU A 268 12.68 17.88 10.88
CA LEU A 268 13.58 16.74 10.64
C LEU A 268 14.56 17.00 9.49
N GLU A 269 14.37 18.09 8.74
CA GLU A 269 15.17 18.53 7.58
C GLU A 269 16.68 18.74 7.90
N GLY A 270 17.09 18.72 9.17
CA GLY A 270 18.47 18.85 9.62
C GLY A 270 19.33 17.59 9.50
N ALA A 271 18.74 16.39 9.39
CA ALA A 271 19.50 15.14 9.31
C ALA A 271 20.07 14.92 7.90
N SER A 272 21.39 14.73 7.78
CA SER A 272 22.09 14.54 6.50
C SER A 272 21.51 13.39 5.68
N VAL A 273 21.23 12.26 6.33
CA VAL A 273 20.62 11.06 5.74
C VAL A 273 19.30 11.38 5.05
N LEU A 274 18.45 12.19 5.67
CA LEU A 274 17.12 12.55 5.14
C LEU A 274 17.19 13.46 3.89
N LYS A 275 18.26 14.24 3.73
CA LYS A 275 18.45 15.13 2.56
C LYS A 275 18.80 14.35 1.29
N GLU A 276 19.71 13.39 1.38
CA GLU A 276 20.13 12.58 0.23
C GLU A 276 18.98 11.73 -0.33
N LEU A 277 18.17 11.17 0.56
CA LEU A 277 16.98 10.39 0.21
C LEU A 277 15.92 11.21 -0.52
N LYS A 278 15.72 12.44 -0.08
CA LYS A 278 14.81 13.38 -0.74
C LYS A 278 15.30 13.71 -2.14
N VAL A 279 16.59 13.92 -2.34
CA VAL A 279 17.16 14.19 -3.68
C VAL A 279 16.95 13.00 -4.61
N ASP A 280 17.27 11.78 -4.17
CA ASP A 280 17.05 10.57 -4.99
C ASP A 280 15.56 10.37 -5.34
N TYR A 281 14.66 10.59 -4.37
CA TYR A 281 13.22 10.49 -4.62
C TYR A 281 12.69 11.60 -5.55
N GLU A 282 13.13 12.85 -5.37
CA GLU A 282 12.79 13.96 -6.27
C GLU A 282 13.35 13.73 -7.68
N GLU A 283 14.54 13.15 -7.82
CA GLU A 283 15.09 12.76 -9.13
C GLU A 283 14.28 11.65 -9.79
N LYS A 284 13.87 10.62 -9.04
CA LYS A 284 12.97 9.56 -9.53
C LYS A 284 11.65 10.13 -10.04
N ILE A 285 11.11 11.12 -9.33
CA ILE A 285 9.91 11.87 -9.74
C ILE A 285 10.17 12.74 -10.98
N LYS A 286 11.29 13.48 -11.04
CA LYS A 286 11.61 14.35 -12.19
C LYS A 286 11.75 13.56 -13.49
N LYS A 287 12.24 12.32 -13.41
CA LYS A 287 12.35 11.40 -14.55
C LYS A 287 11.02 10.75 -14.94
N SER A 288 10.01 10.80 -14.08
CA SER A 288 8.70 10.25 -14.38
C SER A 288 7.99 11.03 -15.49
N LYS A 289 7.38 10.28 -16.43
CA LYS A 289 6.47 10.85 -17.44
C LYS A 289 5.12 11.29 -16.87
N LEU A 290 4.75 10.80 -15.68
CA LEU A 290 3.55 11.23 -14.96
C LEU A 290 3.73 12.66 -14.44
N ARG A 291 2.81 13.56 -14.81
CA ARG A 291 2.79 14.95 -14.36
C ARG A 291 1.81 15.11 -13.20
N TYR A 292 2.10 16.04 -12.30
CA TYR A 292 1.16 16.41 -11.24
C TYR A 292 -0.03 17.17 -11.79
N ASN A 293 -1.20 16.91 -11.20
CA ASN A 293 -2.37 17.72 -11.46
C ASN A 293 -2.19 19.10 -10.82
N SER A 294 -2.33 20.16 -11.61
CA SER A 294 -2.21 21.55 -11.10
C SER A 294 -3.21 21.88 -9.99
N ARG A 295 -4.31 21.12 -9.90
CA ARG A 295 -5.34 21.29 -8.86
C ARG A 295 -4.96 20.69 -7.51
N ALA A 296 -4.14 19.65 -7.49
CA ALA A 296 -3.68 19.01 -6.26
C ALA A 296 -2.29 19.50 -5.83
N GLY A 297 -1.45 19.90 -6.78
CA GLY A 297 -0.07 20.28 -6.51
C GLY A 297 0.88 19.08 -6.56
N ASP A 298 2.13 19.29 -6.18
CA ASP A 298 3.16 18.25 -6.12
C ASP A 298 3.40 17.73 -4.69
N PHE A 299 4.34 16.79 -4.56
CA PHE A 299 4.71 16.19 -3.27
C PHE A 299 5.32 17.14 -2.24
N GLY A 300 5.73 18.35 -2.61
CA GLY A 300 6.32 19.29 -1.64
C GLY A 300 5.33 19.75 -0.55
N LEU A 301 4.02 19.49 -0.74
CA LEU A 301 2.99 19.74 0.26
C LEU A 301 2.99 18.72 1.40
N SER A 302 3.35 17.47 1.15
CA SER A 302 3.43 16.41 2.17
C SER A 302 2.13 16.21 2.96
N ASP A 303 1.01 16.15 2.24
CA ASP A 303 -0.32 15.97 2.83
C ASP A 303 -1.08 14.80 2.18
N LEU A 304 -1.42 13.80 3.00
CA LEU A 304 -2.02 12.54 2.54
C LEU A 304 -3.40 12.71 1.87
N PRO A 305 -4.34 13.51 2.41
CA PRO A 305 -5.58 13.85 1.71
C PRO A 305 -5.38 14.41 0.29
N ILE A 306 -4.37 15.26 0.09
CA ILE A 306 -4.05 15.80 -1.24
C ILE A 306 -3.61 14.70 -2.20
N TYR A 307 -2.74 13.79 -1.75
CA TYR A 307 -2.28 12.67 -2.58
C TYR A 307 -3.42 11.76 -3.01
N PHE A 308 -4.33 11.45 -2.08
CA PHE A 308 -5.49 10.64 -2.39
C PHE A 308 -6.47 11.37 -3.31
N TRP A 309 -6.69 12.67 -3.11
CA TRP A 309 -7.54 13.46 -4.01
C TRP A 309 -6.96 13.59 -5.42
N GLN A 310 -5.64 13.77 -5.55
CA GLN A 310 -4.94 13.73 -6.83
C GLN A 310 -5.17 12.39 -7.52
N ALA A 311 -4.97 11.29 -6.81
CA ALA A 311 -5.18 9.95 -7.34
C ALA A 311 -6.61 9.74 -7.82
N LEU A 312 -7.62 10.25 -7.10
CA LEU A 312 -8.98 10.25 -7.60
C LEU A 312 -9.08 11.06 -8.90
N ILE A 313 -8.65 12.33 -8.94
CA ILE A 313 -8.78 13.15 -10.16
C ILE A 313 -8.15 12.47 -11.38
N GLU A 314 -6.94 11.92 -11.24
CA GLU A 314 -6.19 11.26 -12.32
C GLU A 314 -6.79 9.90 -12.75
N THR A 315 -7.63 9.29 -11.92
CA THR A 315 -8.34 8.02 -12.19
C THR A 315 -9.83 8.26 -12.52
N SER A 316 -10.18 9.43 -13.06
CA SER A 316 -11.59 9.84 -13.26
C SER A 316 -12.42 8.89 -14.12
N SER A 317 -11.82 8.11 -15.02
CA SER A 317 -12.51 7.12 -15.84
C SER A 317 -13.01 5.89 -15.07
N LEU A 318 -12.56 5.70 -13.82
CA LEU A 318 -12.91 4.52 -13.01
C LEU A 318 -14.25 4.63 -12.28
N ARG A 319 -14.93 5.79 -12.34
CA ARG A 319 -16.14 6.06 -11.54
C ARG A 319 -17.16 6.90 -12.28
N SER A 320 -18.33 7.07 -11.67
CA SER A 320 -19.45 7.77 -12.30
C SER A 320 -19.17 9.26 -12.52
N GLN A 321 -19.79 9.82 -13.57
CA GLN A 321 -19.73 11.26 -13.87
C GLN A 321 -20.24 12.11 -12.71
N TRP A 322 -21.21 11.63 -11.93
CA TRP A 322 -21.71 12.34 -10.77
C TRP A 322 -20.63 12.50 -9.68
N ILE A 323 -19.91 11.43 -9.34
CA ILE A 323 -18.81 11.51 -8.36
C ILE A 323 -17.71 12.44 -8.88
N ASN A 324 -17.38 12.34 -10.17
CA ASN A 324 -16.43 13.27 -10.80
C ASN A 324 -16.89 14.73 -10.67
N LYS A 325 -18.18 15.01 -10.91
CA LYS A 325 -18.74 16.36 -10.74
C LYS A 325 -18.62 16.85 -9.30
N VAL A 326 -18.86 15.98 -8.31
CA VAL A 326 -18.71 16.30 -6.88
C VAL A 326 -17.27 16.65 -6.54
N LEU A 327 -16.30 15.78 -6.86
CA LEU A 327 -14.87 15.97 -6.56
C LEU A 327 -14.28 17.20 -7.26
N ASN A 328 -14.85 17.59 -8.40
CA ASN A 328 -14.41 18.77 -9.15
C ASN A 328 -15.18 20.05 -8.77
N SER A 329 -16.21 19.96 -7.93
CA SER A 329 -17.07 21.09 -7.59
C SER A 329 -16.37 22.12 -6.70
N ARG A 330 -16.76 23.40 -6.85
CA ARG A 330 -16.33 24.47 -5.95
C ARG A 330 -16.71 24.19 -4.50
N VAL A 331 -17.87 23.59 -4.26
CA VAL A 331 -18.36 23.27 -2.90
C VAL A 331 -17.46 22.26 -2.22
N PHE A 332 -17.13 21.16 -2.91
CA PHE A 332 -16.16 20.19 -2.41
C PHE A 332 -14.81 20.85 -2.13
N GLY A 333 -14.29 21.64 -3.09
CA GLY A 333 -13.04 22.35 -2.91
C GLY A 333 -13.02 23.27 -1.69
N MET A 334 -14.11 24.02 -1.44
CA MET A 334 -14.21 24.86 -0.24
C MET A 334 -14.10 24.03 1.04
N ILE A 335 -14.81 22.92 1.14
CA ILE A 335 -14.78 22.05 2.32
C ILE A 335 -13.38 21.44 2.49
N PHE A 336 -12.84 20.84 1.41
CA PHE A 336 -11.56 20.15 1.39
C PHE A 336 -10.41 21.08 1.80
N PHE A 337 -10.28 22.24 1.13
CA PHE A 337 -9.20 23.17 1.41
C PHE A 337 -9.37 23.88 2.76
N SER A 338 -10.59 24.10 3.25
CA SER A 338 -10.81 24.62 4.60
C SER A 338 -10.31 23.64 5.66
N LEU A 339 -10.61 22.35 5.54
CA LEU A 339 -10.11 21.32 6.47
C LEU A 339 -8.58 21.21 6.41
N LEU A 340 -8.01 21.29 5.21
CA LEU A 340 -6.56 21.31 5.01
C LEU A 340 -5.90 22.52 5.68
N LEU A 341 -6.49 23.72 5.57
CA LEU A 341 -5.98 24.93 6.22
C LEU A 341 -6.02 24.85 7.75
N ILE A 342 -7.05 24.20 8.32
CA ILE A 342 -7.15 23.97 9.77
C ILE A 342 -6.02 23.05 10.25
N ARG A 343 -5.73 21.97 9.50
CA ARG A 343 -4.63 21.03 9.81
C ARG A 343 -3.26 21.69 9.71
N THR A 344 -3.10 22.57 8.73
CA THR A 344 -1.82 23.21 8.43
C THR A 344 -1.61 24.55 9.15
N TRP A 345 -2.43 24.95 10.13
CA TRP A 345 -2.54 26.30 10.75
C TRP A 345 -1.24 27.03 11.15
N ARG A 346 -0.06 26.39 11.11
CA ARG A 346 1.26 27.03 11.15
C ARG A 346 2.20 26.55 10.02
N PRO A 347 1.89 26.77 8.73
CA PRO A 347 2.80 26.35 7.68
C PRO A 347 3.92 27.40 7.55
N LYS A 348 5.19 26.97 7.46
CA LYS A 348 6.28 27.87 7.04
C LYS A 348 5.94 28.49 5.68
N SER A 349 6.55 29.64 5.37
CA SER A 349 6.18 30.51 4.25
C SER A 349 6.09 29.82 2.88
N LYS A 350 6.91 28.79 2.63
CA LYS A 350 6.95 28.01 1.37
C LYS A 350 5.67 27.17 1.15
N LYS A 351 5.29 26.34 2.13
CA LYS A 351 4.05 25.53 2.05
C LYS A 351 2.80 26.41 1.95
N LYS A 352 2.81 27.58 2.62
CA LYS A 352 1.73 28.57 2.51
C LYS A 352 1.54 29.10 1.08
N LYS A 353 2.63 29.38 0.36
CA LYS A 353 2.57 29.84 -1.06
C LYS A 353 2.07 28.73 -1.99
N MET A 354 2.58 27.51 -1.82
CA MET A 354 2.13 26.35 -2.61
C MET A 354 0.64 26.09 -2.41
N LEU A 355 0.19 26.07 -1.14
CA LEU A 355 -1.21 25.89 -0.79
C LEU A 355 -2.12 26.99 -1.38
N ALA A 356 -1.67 28.25 -1.36
CA ALA A 356 -2.41 29.32 -2.02
C ALA A 356 -2.52 29.09 -3.54
N GLY A 357 -1.43 28.65 -4.19
CA GLY A 357 -1.40 28.33 -5.61
C GLY A 357 -2.43 27.27 -6.01
N ILE A 358 -2.50 26.15 -5.28
CA ILE A 358 -3.47 25.08 -5.58
C ILE A 358 -4.92 25.50 -5.29
N ILE A 359 -5.15 26.34 -4.27
CA ILE A 359 -6.48 26.90 -3.99
C ILE A 359 -6.93 27.77 -5.18
N TYR A 360 -6.06 28.63 -5.69
CA TYR A 360 -6.35 29.43 -6.88
C TYR A 360 -6.56 28.58 -8.14
N ALA A 361 -5.78 27.51 -8.33
CA ALA A 361 -5.96 26.57 -9.45
C ALA A 361 -7.33 25.88 -9.44
N ASN A 362 -8.01 25.85 -8.28
CA ASN A 362 -9.38 25.36 -8.13
C ASN A 362 -10.45 26.47 -8.22
N GLY A 363 -10.07 27.68 -8.65
CA GLY A 363 -10.98 28.82 -8.76
C GLY A 363 -11.48 29.34 -7.41
N LEU A 364 -10.73 29.09 -6.33
CA LEU A 364 -11.08 29.53 -4.97
C LEU A 364 -10.17 30.66 -4.52
N ASN A 365 -10.68 31.48 -3.60
CA ASN A 365 -9.90 32.52 -2.94
C ASN A 365 -9.62 32.08 -1.49
N PRO A 366 -8.35 32.05 -1.03
CA PRO A 366 -8.02 31.67 0.34
C PRO A 366 -8.80 32.47 1.40
N LYS A 367 -9.12 33.75 1.15
CA LYS A 367 -9.93 34.56 2.07
C LYS A 367 -11.39 34.07 2.17
N ALA A 368 -11.95 33.54 1.08
CA ALA A 368 -13.30 33.00 1.06
C ALA A 368 -13.43 31.68 1.85
N LEU A 369 -12.30 31.03 2.18
CA LEU A 369 -12.28 29.81 3.00
C LEU A 369 -12.39 30.10 4.50
N ILE A 370 -12.11 31.33 4.95
CA ILE A 370 -12.07 31.69 6.37
C ILE A 370 -13.39 31.38 7.10
N PRO A 371 -14.58 31.80 6.59
CA PRO A 371 -15.84 31.49 7.27
C PRO A 371 -16.11 29.99 7.37
N VAL A 372 -15.77 29.25 6.29
CA VAL A 372 -15.92 27.79 6.25
C VAL A 372 -14.95 27.13 7.23
N CYS A 373 -13.71 27.64 7.37
CA CYS A 373 -12.77 27.15 8.39
C CYS A 373 -13.32 27.31 9.80
N ILE A 374 -13.91 28.48 10.13
CA ILE A 374 -14.51 28.73 11.46
C ILE A 374 -15.64 27.72 11.73
N LEU A 375 -16.54 27.54 10.76
CA LEU A 375 -17.62 26.56 10.86
C LEU A 375 -17.08 25.14 11.05
N MET A 376 -16.06 24.75 10.28
CA MET A 376 -15.46 23.43 10.36
C MET A 376 -14.73 23.20 11.69
N VAL A 377 -14.05 24.20 12.25
CA VAL A 377 -13.45 24.11 13.59
C VAL A 377 -14.53 23.83 14.63
N PHE A 378 -15.66 24.55 14.56
CA PHE A 378 -16.78 24.34 15.48
C PHE A 378 -17.37 22.93 15.34
N LEU A 379 -17.60 22.45 14.12
CA LEU A 379 -18.06 21.08 13.85
C LEU A 379 -17.06 20.03 14.34
N VAL A 380 -15.76 20.24 14.13
CA VAL A 380 -14.71 19.35 14.62
C VAL A 380 -14.69 19.33 16.14
N LEU A 381 -14.89 20.45 16.82
CA LEU A 381 -14.97 20.50 18.30
C LEU A 381 -16.18 19.73 18.83
N ILE A 382 -17.36 19.89 18.21
CA ILE A 382 -18.55 19.11 18.53
C ILE A 382 -18.29 17.61 18.33
N CYS A 383 -17.74 17.25 17.17
CA CYS A 383 -17.43 15.87 16.84
C CYS A 383 -16.36 15.28 17.78
N LYS A 384 -15.33 16.04 18.16
CA LYS A 384 -14.32 15.62 19.14
C LYS A 384 -14.94 15.41 20.52
N GLY A 385 -15.88 16.25 20.93
CA GLY A 385 -16.66 16.06 22.16
C GLY A 385 -17.45 14.75 22.13
N GLY A 386 -18.22 14.51 21.06
CA GLY A 386 -18.94 13.25 20.85
C GLY A 386 -18.02 12.03 20.75
N PHE A 387 -16.88 12.16 20.08
CA PHE A 387 -15.88 11.10 19.95
C PHE A 387 -15.18 10.79 21.27
N LEU A 388 -14.92 11.79 22.11
CA LEU A 388 -14.40 11.58 23.46
C LEU A 388 -15.38 10.76 24.30
N VAL A 389 -16.68 11.11 24.26
CA VAL A 389 -17.74 10.34 24.91
C VAL A 389 -17.80 8.91 24.38
N TYR A 390 -17.78 8.73 23.06
CA TYR A 390 -17.73 7.40 22.44
C TYR A 390 -16.47 6.61 22.82
N ARG A 391 -15.31 7.26 22.90
CA ARG A 391 -14.05 6.61 23.28
C ARG A 391 -14.06 6.17 24.74
N VAL A 392 -14.62 6.97 25.64
CA VAL A 392 -14.84 6.59 27.05
C VAL A 392 -15.79 5.40 27.11
N PHE A 393 -16.94 5.46 26.42
CA PHE A 393 -17.91 4.37 26.36
C PHE A 393 -17.31 3.08 25.78
N ARG A 394 -16.53 3.17 24.70
CA ARG A 394 -15.85 2.04 24.08
C ARG A 394 -14.75 1.47 24.98
N LYS A 395 -14.01 2.30 25.72
CA LYS A 395 -13.00 1.85 26.69
C LYS A 395 -13.69 1.12 27.85
N LEU A 396 -14.80 1.64 28.36
CA LEU A 396 -15.65 0.95 29.33
C LEU A 396 -16.16 -0.39 28.79
N CYS A 397 -16.71 -0.43 27.58
CA CYS A 397 -17.14 -1.67 26.94
C CYS A 397 -15.97 -2.64 26.71
N SER A 398 -14.77 -2.15 26.41
CA SER A 398 -13.58 -3.01 26.25
C SER A 398 -13.12 -3.62 27.57
N ILE A 399 -13.23 -2.87 28.67
CA ILE A 399 -12.93 -3.35 30.03
C ILE A 399 -13.99 -4.36 30.47
N LEU A 400 -15.27 -4.08 30.18
CA LEU A 400 -16.41 -4.89 30.60
C LEU A 400 -16.60 -6.16 29.75
N PHE A 401 -16.31 -6.10 28.45
CA PHE A 401 -16.61 -7.17 27.48
C PHE A 401 -15.37 -7.73 26.77
N GLY A 402 -14.17 -7.45 27.28
CA GLY A 402 -12.92 -8.14 26.95
C GLY A 402 -12.70 -8.42 25.46
N ARG A 403 -12.42 -7.38 24.65
CA ARG A 403 -11.92 -7.64 23.28
C ARG A 403 -10.45 -8.02 23.34
N LYS A 404 -10.12 -9.22 22.85
CA LYS A 404 -8.75 -9.71 22.69
C LYS A 404 -8.03 -8.93 21.58
N VAL A 405 -7.48 -7.77 21.92
CA VAL A 405 -6.51 -7.04 21.10
C VAL A 405 -5.13 -7.52 21.51
N VAL A 406 -4.35 -7.97 20.54
CA VAL A 406 -2.95 -8.33 20.72
C VAL A 406 -2.12 -7.11 20.36
N SER A 407 -1.17 -6.76 21.22
CA SER A 407 -0.19 -5.72 20.93
C SER A 407 1.21 -6.17 21.34
N LEU A 408 2.18 -5.98 20.44
CA LEU A 408 3.59 -6.16 20.71
C LEU A 408 4.33 -4.89 20.29
N ARG A 409 5.13 -4.36 21.20
CA ARG A 409 6.05 -3.25 20.93
C ARG A 409 7.42 -3.66 21.41
N ILE A 410 8.43 -3.48 20.57
CA ILE A 410 9.83 -3.77 20.90
C ILE A 410 10.64 -2.50 20.64
N ASN A 411 11.51 -2.17 21.57
CA ASN A 411 12.45 -1.05 21.43
C ASN A 411 13.83 -1.57 21.00
N ARG A 412 14.59 -0.76 20.26
CA ARG A 412 15.95 -1.12 19.81
C ARG A 412 16.90 -1.28 20.98
N SER A 413 16.76 -0.46 22.01
CA SER A 413 17.55 -0.61 23.25
C SER A 413 17.41 -1.99 23.92
N GLU A 414 16.29 -2.69 23.72
CA GLU A 414 16.07 -4.04 24.24
C GLU A 414 16.66 -5.14 23.33
N PHE A 415 16.64 -4.91 22.01
CA PHE A 415 17.13 -5.84 20.99
C PHE A 415 17.78 -5.07 19.83
N PRO A 416 19.08 -4.70 19.93
CA PRO A 416 19.75 -3.81 18.98
C PRO A 416 19.80 -4.34 17.55
N ASP A 417 19.93 -5.67 17.40
CA ASP A 417 20.09 -6.35 16.11
C ASP A 417 18.85 -7.16 15.72
N ILE A 418 17.66 -6.78 16.21
CA ILE A 418 16.44 -7.50 15.86
C ILE A 418 16.17 -7.41 14.37
N LEU A 419 15.93 -8.56 13.74
CA LEU A 419 15.50 -8.65 12.34
C LEU A 419 13.98 -8.88 12.23
N PRO A 420 13.35 -8.57 11.08
CA PRO A 420 11.94 -8.86 10.86
C PRO A 420 11.57 -10.33 11.12
N GLU A 421 12.47 -11.27 10.83
CA GLU A 421 12.27 -12.71 11.09
C GLU A 421 12.18 -13.02 12.58
N ASP A 422 12.96 -12.36 13.43
CA ASP A 422 12.94 -12.56 14.86
C ASP A 422 11.68 -11.95 15.49
N ALA A 423 11.27 -10.77 15.01
CA ALA A 423 9.99 -10.17 15.34
C ALA A 423 8.82 -11.11 14.93
N SER A 424 8.89 -11.69 13.74
CA SER A 424 7.91 -12.63 13.20
C SER A 424 7.77 -13.89 14.06
N LYS A 425 8.88 -14.47 14.55
CA LYS A 425 8.86 -15.61 15.48
C LYS A 425 8.13 -15.26 16.78
N LYS A 426 8.34 -14.05 17.32
CA LYS A 426 7.64 -13.58 18.53
C LYS A 426 6.13 -13.41 18.27
N VAL A 427 5.76 -12.76 17.17
CA VAL A 427 4.35 -12.55 16.79
C VAL A 427 3.61 -13.85 16.52
N SER A 428 4.21 -14.78 15.77
CA SER A 428 3.57 -16.05 15.40
C SER A 428 3.12 -16.86 16.61
N LYS A 429 3.93 -16.88 17.69
CA LYS A 429 3.56 -17.54 18.95
C LYS A 429 2.32 -16.91 19.60
N ILE A 430 2.18 -15.59 19.52
CA ILE A 430 1.07 -14.85 20.11
C ILE A 430 -0.21 -14.98 19.27
N ILE A 431 -0.06 -15.03 17.94
CA ILE A 431 -1.18 -14.99 16.98
C ILE A 431 -1.69 -16.36 16.55
N SER A 432 -0.87 -17.42 16.63
CA SER A 432 -1.25 -18.79 16.31
C SER A 432 -2.60 -19.28 16.89
N PRO A 433 -2.97 -18.96 18.15
CA PRO A 433 -4.28 -19.33 18.66
C PRO A 433 -5.42 -18.66 17.90
N TYR A 434 -5.25 -17.41 17.46
CA TYR A 434 -6.26 -16.57 16.83
C TYR A 434 -6.50 -16.92 15.36
N LEU A 435 -5.46 -17.35 14.64
CA LEU A 435 -5.59 -17.77 13.25
C LEU A 435 -6.54 -18.97 13.11
N ARG A 436 -6.55 -19.88 14.09
CA ARG A 436 -7.47 -21.03 14.12
C ARG A 436 -8.94 -20.64 14.30
N TYR A 437 -9.22 -19.47 14.89
CA TYR A 437 -10.58 -18.93 15.05
C TYR A 437 -11.03 -18.04 13.88
N LEU A 438 -10.14 -17.75 12.93
CA LEU A 438 -10.47 -17.07 11.68
C LEU A 438 -10.85 -18.03 10.55
N ASN A 439 -11.05 -19.32 10.85
CA ASN A 439 -11.85 -20.17 9.98
C ASN A 439 -13.29 -19.64 10.06
N VAL A 440 -13.59 -18.68 9.19
CA VAL A 440 -14.92 -18.10 8.99
C VAL A 440 -15.88 -19.19 8.52
#